data_AF-A0A1J4TN02-F1
#
_entry.id   AF-A0A1J4TN02-F1
#
_cell.length_a   1.000
_cell.length_b   1.000
_cell.length_c   1.000
_cell.angle_alpha   90.00
_cell.angle_beta   90.00
_cell.angle_gamma   90.00
#
_symmetry.space_group_name_H-M   'P 1'
#
loop_
_entity.id
_entity.type
_entity.pdbx_description
1 polymer ?
#
loop_
_entity_poly.entity_id
_entity_poly.type
_entity_poly.pdbx_seq_one_letter_code
_entity_poly.pdbx_strand_id
1 'polypeptide(L)'
;MPARQIKAHEFHYSSLENLPPDSRFAYHVERGYGIDGERDGLVIHNLLASYTHLRTIGSCYWATRFVAFVRRCKNTSSTLSKEKTQ
;
A
#
# COMPACT_ATOMS: atom_id res chain seq x y z
N MET A 1 5.40 -2.20 15.21
CA MET A 1 5.71 -3.40 14.40
C MET A 1 4.60 -3.61 13.38
N PRO A 2 4.90 -3.96 12.11
CA PRO A 2 3.87 -4.34 11.15
C PRO A 2 3.14 -5.59 11.64
N ALA A 3 1.86 -5.74 11.25
CA ALA A 3 1.12 -6.96 11.56
C ALA A 3 1.78 -8.14 10.84
N ARG A 4 2.02 -9.24 11.56
CA ARG A 4 2.62 -10.46 10.99
C ARG A 4 1.75 -11.07 9.90
N GLN A 5 0.43 -10.99 10.07
CA GLN A 5 -0.56 -11.45 9.12
C GLN A 5 -1.74 -10.48 9.14
N ILE A 6 -2.35 -10.24 7.97
CA ILE A 6 -3.50 -9.36 7.83
C ILE A 6 -4.67 -10.18 7.31
N LYS A 7 -5.72 -10.31 8.12
CA LYS A 7 -6.96 -10.96 7.68
C LYS A 7 -7.80 -9.94 6.91
N ALA A 8 -7.95 -10.17 5.61
CA ALA A 8 -8.68 -9.30 4.70
C ALA A 8 -9.57 -10.13 3.77
N HIS A 9 -10.19 -9.45 2.81
CA HIS A 9 -11.01 -10.08 1.76
C HIS A 9 -10.73 -9.39 0.44
N GLU A 10 -10.93 -10.12 -0.64
CA GLU A 10 -10.83 -9.61 -2.01
C GLU A 10 -12.05 -10.10 -2.79
N PHE A 11 -12.48 -9.31 -3.77
CA PHE A 11 -13.50 -9.69 -4.74
C PHE A 11 -13.31 -8.80 -5.97
N HIS A 12 -12.83 -9.38 -7.06
CA HIS A 12 -12.63 -8.67 -8.32
C HIS A 12 -12.73 -9.61 -9.52
N TYR A 13 -13.19 -9.06 -10.64
CA TYR A 13 -13.17 -9.73 -11.95
C TYR A 13 -12.17 -9.09 -12.92
N SER A 14 -11.61 -7.94 -12.55
CA SER A 14 -10.55 -7.30 -13.33
C SER A 14 -9.19 -7.90 -13.00
N SER A 15 -8.29 -7.84 -13.99
CA SER A 15 -6.87 -8.11 -13.85
C SER A 15 -6.06 -6.86 -14.23
N LEU A 16 -4.81 -6.83 -13.80
CA LEU A 16 -3.82 -5.87 -14.26
C LEU A 16 -2.85 -6.60 -15.19
N GLU A 17 -2.76 -6.14 -16.44
CA GLU A 17 -1.88 -6.71 -17.45
C GLU A 17 -0.66 -5.80 -17.67
N ASN A 18 0.42 -6.37 -18.20
CA ASN A 18 1.63 -5.65 -18.61
C ASN A 18 2.29 -4.83 -17.48
N LEU A 19 2.25 -5.33 -16.24
CA LEU A 19 2.99 -4.72 -15.14
C LEU A 19 4.50 -4.85 -15.38
N PRO A 20 5.28 -3.77 -15.15
CA PRO A 20 6.74 -3.85 -15.22
C PRO A 20 7.30 -4.94 -14.29
N PRO A 21 8.33 -5.70 -14.68
CA PRO A 21 8.91 -6.75 -13.84
C PRO A 21 9.46 -6.25 -12.50
N ASP A 22 9.84 -4.97 -12.43
CA ASP A 22 10.34 -4.28 -11.25
C ASP A 22 9.23 -3.61 -10.40
N SER A 23 7.96 -3.93 -10.70
CA SER A 23 6.82 -3.48 -9.91
C SER A 23 6.96 -3.87 -8.44
N ARG A 24 6.63 -2.92 -7.56
CA ARG A 24 6.73 -3.10 -6.11
C ARG A 24 5.36 -3.37 -5.52
N PHE A 25 5.30 -4.39 -4.67
CA PHE A 25 4.07 -4.81 -3.99
C PHE A 25 4.21 -4.67 -2.48
N ALA A 26 3.12 -4.34 -1.81
CA ALA A 26 3.07 -4.13 -0.36
C ALA A 26 2.79 -5.42 0.42
N TYR A 27 2.13 -6.39 -0.22
CA TYR A 27 1.63 -7.60 0.43
C TYR A 27 2.05 -8.86 -0.31
N HIS A 28 2.38 -9.89 0.46
CA HIS A 28 2.42 -11.27 -0.01
C HIS A 28 1.09 -11.94 0.31
N VAL A 29 0.51 -12.63 -0.66
CA VAL A 29 -0.78 -13.30 -0.54
C VAL A 29 -0.56 -14.71 -0.01
N GLU A 30 -0.99 -14.97 1.23
CA GLU A 30 -0.94 -16.32 1.80
C GLU A 30 -2.17 -17.17 1.43
N ARG A 31 -3.32 -16.52 1.17
CA ARG A 31 -4.58 -17.15 0.76
C ARG A 31 -5.43 -16.15 -0.02
N GLY A 32 -5.74 -16.49 -1.26
CA GLY A 32 -6.41 -15.61 -2.23
C GLY A 32 -5.65 -15.60 -3.55
N TYR A 33 -5.86 -14.56 -4.35
CA TYR A 33 -5.21 -14.33 -5.63
C TYR A 33 -4.44 -12.99 -5.65
N GLY A 34 -5.02 -11.89 -5.18
CA GLY A 34 -4.41 -10.57 -5.28
C GLY A 34 -4.27 -10.10 -6.72
N ILE A 35 -3.13 -9.48 -7.05
CA ILE A 35 -2.88 -8.93 -8.39
C ILE A 35 -2.39 -10.03 -9.35
N ASP A 36 -1.50 -10.91 -8.90
CA ASP A 36 -0.80 -11.87 -9.76
C ASP A 36 -0.80 -13.32 -9.25
N GLY A 37 -1.58 -13.63 -8.21
CA GLY A 37 -1.63 -14.94 -7.56
C GLY A 37 -0.73 -15.05 -6.31
N GLU A 38 0.27 -14.18 -6.17
CA GLU A 38 1.26 -14.25 -5.08
C GLU A 38 1.41 -12.93 -4.31
N ARG A 39 1.05 -11.81 -4.93
CA ARG A 39 1.31 -10.45 -4.43
C ARG A 39 0.10 -9.55 -4.65
N ASP A 40 -0.04 -8.56 -3.78
CA ASP A 40 -1.04 -7.50 -3.91
C ASP A 40 -0.51 -6.17 -3.35
N GLY A 41 -1.23 -5.08 -3.61
CA GLY A 41 -0.88 -3.76 -3.13
C GLY A 41 0.25 -3.14 -3.96
N LEU A 42 -0.01 -2.88 -5.24
CA LEU A 42 0.92 -2.18 -6.13
C LEU A 42 1.27 -0.79 -5.57
N VAL A 43 2.57 -0.52 -5.46
CA VAL A 43 3.11 0.74 -4.94
C VAL A 43 3.77 1.53 -6.06
N ILE A 44 3.28 2.75 -6.29
CA ILE A 44 3.86 3.71 -7.23
C ILE A 44 3.98 5.06 -6.54
N HIS A 45 5.21 5.54 -6.31
CA HIS A 45 5.47 6.74 -5.50
C HIS A 45 4.77 6.67 -4.12
N ASN A 46 3.72 7.47 -3.91
CA ASN A 46 2.93 7.53 -2.68
C ASN A 46 1.55 6.86 -2.84
N LEU A 47 1.28 6.20 -3.97
CA LEU A 47 0.07 5.45 -4.26
C LEU A 47 0.21 4.00 -3.78
N LEU A 48 -0.86 3.48 -3.19
CA LEU A 48 -1.07 2.07 -2.95
C LEU A 48 -2.40 1.65 -3.60
N ALA A 49 -2.34 0.82 -4.63
CA ALA A 49 -3.51 0.25 -5.30
C ALA A 49 -3.58 -1.24 -4.97
N SER A 50 -4.72 -1.73 -4.48
CA SER A 50 -4.84 -3.09 -3.94
C SER A 50 -6.23 -3.66 -4.21
N TYR A 51 -6.32 -4.95 -4.53
CA TYR A 51 -7.60 -5.68 -4.51
C TYR A 51 -8.02 -6.10 -3.10
N THR A 52 -7.05 -6.20 -2.18
CA THR A 52 -7.28 -6.49 -0.77
C THR A 52 -8.03 -5.35 -0.09
N HIS A 53 -9.25 -5.65 0.34
CA HIS A 53 -10.04 -4.78 1.20
C HIS A 53 -9.65 -4.97 2.67
N LEU A 54 -8.93 -3.99 3.19
CA LEU A 54 -8.46 -3.97 4.58
C LEU A 54 -9.58 -3.55 5.54
N ARG A 55 -9.75 -4.33 6.61
CA ARG A 55 -10.61 -3.95 7.74
C ARG A 55 -9.77 -3.48 8.91
N THR A 56 -10.27 -2.49 9.65
CA THR A 56 -9.66 -2.04 10.91
C THR A 56 -10.08 -2.98 12.04
N ILE A 57 -9.53 -4.19 12.05
CA ILE A 57 -9.80 -5.21 13.08
C ILE A 57 -8.50 -5.81 13.60
N GLY A 58 -8.47 -6.15 14.89
CA GLY A 58 -7.28 -6.70 15.55
C GLY A 58 -6.08 -5.75 15.40
N SER A 59 -4.96 -6.27 14.89
CA SER A 59 -3.71 -5.51 14.68
C SER A 59 -3.65 -4.73 13.35
N CYS A 60 -4.70 -4.72 12.55
CA CYS A 60 -4.71 -4.07 11.24
C CYS A 60 -5.15 -2.59 11.33
N TYR A 61 -4.25 -1.72 11.79
CA TYR A 61 -4.51 -0.27 11.90
C TYR A 61 -4.17 0.50 10.60
N TRP A 62 -4.67 0.02 9.46
CA TRP A 62 -4.28 0.54 8.15
C TRP A 62 -4.60 2.03 7.99
N ALA A 63 -5.80 2.47 8.41
CA ALA A 63 -6.25 3.85 8.24
C ALA A 63 -5.37 4.82 9.05
N THR A 64 -5.07 4.49 10.30
CA THR A 64 -4.16 5.27 11.15
C THR A 64 -2.76 5.37 10.54
N ARG A 65 -2.22 4.25 10.03
CA ARG A 65 -0.92 4.22 9.36
C ARG A 65 -0.90 5.04 8.08
N PHE A 66 -1.99 5.01 7.30
CA PHE A 66 -2.15 5.81 6.09
C PHE A 66 -2.17 7.30 6.41
N VAL A 67 -2.98 7.74 7.38
CA VAL A 67 -3.01 9.16 7.79
C VAL A 67 -1.65 9.62 8.32
N ALA A 68 -0.94 8.77 9.09
CA ALA A 68 0.41 9.07 9.54
C ALA A 68 1.42 9.17 8.39
N PHE A 69 1.26 8.37 7.33
CA PHE A 69 2.04 8.49 6.10
C PHE A 69 1.78 9.82 5.38
N VAL A 70 0.51 10.19 5.17
CA VAL A 70 0.14 11.47 4.53
C VAL A 70 0.73 12.67 5.27
N ARG A 71 0.66 12.68 6.60
CA ARG A 71 1.27 13.74 7.44
C ARG A 71 2.79 13.84 7.24
N ARG A 72 3.48 12.69 7.16
CA ARG A 72 4.93 12.66 6.89
C ARG A 72 5.26 13.22 5.52
N CYS A 73 4.54 12.82 4.47
CA CYS A 73 4.74 13.35 3.13
C CYS A 73 4.55 14.87 3.07
N LYS A 74 3.51 15.40 3.75
CA LYS A 74 3.29 16.85 3.84
C LYS A 74 4.45 17.59 4.50
N ASN A 75 5.02 17.02 5.57
CA ASN A 75 6.14 17.62 6.28
C ASN A 75 7.46 17.53 5.50
N THR A 76 7.69 16.43 4.78
CA THR A 76 8.87 16.29 3.92
C THR A 76 8.83 17.30 2.76
N SER A 77 7.66 17.49 2.14
CA SER A 77 7.48 18.49 1.08
C SER A 77 7.68 19.93 1.57
N SER A 78 7.39 20.23 2.84
CA SER A 78 7.63 21.56 3.43
C SER A 78 9.09 21.81 3.80
N THR A 79 9.90 20.74 4.00
CA THR A 79 11.35 20.85 4.20
C THR A 79 12.08 21.03 2.86
N LEU A 80 11.71 20.27 1.83
CA LEU A 80 12.28 20.37 0.47
C LEU A 80 12.02 21.74 -0.21
N SER A 81 10.94 22.42 0.17
CA SER A 81 10.63 23.77 -0.32
C SER A 81 11.35 24.88 0.44
N LYS A 82 11.86 24.62 1.65
CA LYS A 82 12.66 25.58 2.44
C LYS A 82 14.14 25.57 2.07
N GLU A 83 14.69 24.43 1.64
CA GLU A 83 16.09 24.33 1.19
C GLU A 83 16.34 24.91 -0.20
N LYS A 84 15.30 25.11 -1.03
CA LYS A 84 15.44 25.70 -2.38
C LYS A 84 15.41 27.23 -2.41
N THR A 85 15.38 27.91 -1.27
CA THR A 85 15.35 29.38 -1.16
C THR A 85 16.61 29.93 -0.47
N GLN A 86 17.69 29.16 -0.42
CA GLN A 86 19.01 29.63 0.01
C GLN A 86 20.03 29.46 -1.09
#